data_AF-A0AAU4M650-F1
#
_entry.id   AF-A0AAU4M650-F1
#
_cell.length_a   1.000
_cell.length_b   1.000
_cell.length_c   1.000
_cell.angle_alpha   90.00
_cell.angle_beta   90.00
_cell.angle_gamma   90.00
#
_symmetry.space_group_name_H-M   'P 1'
#
loop_
_entity.id
_entity.type
_entity.pdbx_description
1 polymer ?
#
loop_
_entity_poly.entity_id
_entity_poly.type
_entity_poly.pdbx_seq_one_letter_code
_entity_poly.pdbx_strand_id
1 'polypeptide(L)'
;MNDREKNLPRLLAALDAAPVRELTETENNRKEHLLRTVMHGAASTTQSASPARRRLLNWVAAGAVAATAAVVVVVVSQTSQSVSGSSGPLSSAELASWTGTPSQLAATSPEATVAEKWCVKALGSDYSGKPVSYSNLDVRGSITSVVVTGGTTISYCLTDKTGQGMTAVIDPVKKVPSNAIEVDSAGGHGEGSTGFNYLVGSVGSDVKAVTLHDGGRTIEANIQNDRFTAWWPSAEPTGSASGKVVLTLKSGSTRTVSGDSIFPKG
;
A
#
# COMPACT_ATOMS: atom_id res chain seq x y z
N MET A 1 -21.56 30.65 -13.35
CA MET A 1 -20.15 30.36 -13.72
C MET A 1 -19.29 30.71 -12.52
N ASN A 2 -18.77 29.69 -11.85
CA ASN A 2 -18.21 29.83 -10.51
C ASN A 2 -16.75 30.32 -10.58
N ASP A 3 -16.26 31.08 -9.62
CA ASP A 3 -14.90 31.64 -9.67
C ASP A 3 -13.79 30.57 -9.70
N ARG A 4 -14.13 29.32 -9.40
CA ARG A 4 -13.26 28.14 -9.55
C ARG A 4 -13.00 27.78 -11.02
N GLU A 5 -14.00 27.92 -11.90
CA GLU A 5 -13.86 27.64 -13.34
C GLU A 5 -12.97 28.69 -14.03
N LYS A 6 -13.05 29.95 -13.60
CA LYS A 6 -12.22 31.04 -14.14
C LYS A 6 -10.73 30.88 -13.79
N ASN A 7 -10.40 30.18 -12.71
CA ASN A 7 -9.03 30.03 -12.22
C ASN A 7 -8.36 28.72 -12.66
N LEU A 8 -9.10 27.78 -13.23
CA LEU A 8 -8.57 26.49 -13.69
C LEU A 8 -7.39 26.64 -14.67
N PRO A 9 -7.43 27.55 -15.68
CA PRO A 9 -6.29 27.72 -16.59
C PRO A 9 -5.01 28.20 -15.91
N ARG A 10 -5.13 29.04 -14.86
CA ARG A 10 -3.98 29.51 -14.07
C ARG A 10 -3.40 28.41 -13.19
N LEU A 11 -4.25 27.59 -12.60
CA LEU A 11 -3.82 26.44 -11.80
C LEU A 11 -3.11 25.39 -12.66
N LEU A 12 -3.62 25.14 -13.87
CA LEU A 12 -2.97 24.24 -14.83
C LEU A 12 -1.61 24.78 -15.31
N ALA A 13 -1.53 26.07 -15.62
CA ALA A 13 -0.27 26.70 -16.04
C ALA A 13 0.81 26.73 -14.94
N ALA A 14 0.42 26.67 -13.66
CA ALA A 14 1.37 26.57 -12.54
C ALA A 14 1.94 25.15 -12.36
N LEU A 15 1.20 24.12 -12.77
CA LEU A 15 1.61 22.72 -12.65
C LEU A 15 2.40 22.22 -13.86
N ASP A 16 2.08 22.73 -15.05
CA ASP A 16 2.75 22.38 -16.30
C ASP A 16 2.99 23.66 -17.12
N ALA A 17 3.95 24.45 -16.66
CA ALA A 17 4.35 25.65 -17.38
C ALA A 17 5.04 25.24 -18.68
N ALA A 18 4.35 25.44 -19.80
CA ALA A 18 4.97 25.35 -21.12
C ALA A 18 6.25 26.21 -21.14
N PRO A 19 7.34 25.74 -21.78
CA PRO A 19 8.58 26.50 -21.85
C PRO A 19 8.33 27.92 -22.35
N VAL A 20 8.82 28.93 -21.61
CA VAL A 20 8.62 30.37 -21.91
C VAL A 20 9.27 30.78 -23.24
N ARG A 21 10.12 29.92 -23.80
CA ARG A 21 10.72 30.06 -25.12
C ARG A 21 10.61 28.75 -25.89
N GLU A 22 10.64 28.84 -27.21
CA GLU A 22 10.83 27.66 -28.04
C GLU A 22 12.14 26.94 -27.66
N LEU A 23 12.10 25.61 -27.72
CA LEU A 23 13.27 24.79 -27.49
C LEU A 23 14.28 25.07 -28.61
N THR A 24 15.55 25.22 -28.24
CA THR A 24 16.62 25.25 -29.23
C THR A 24 16.71 23.90 -29.94
N GLU A 25 17.27 23.88 -31.14
CA GLU A 25 17.47 22.64 -31.91
C GLU A 25 18.23 21.58 -31.10
N THR A 26 19.23 21.99 -30.31
CA THR A 26 20.00 21.13 -29.41
C THR A 26 19.14 20.53 -28.29
N GLU A 27 18.24 21.31 -27.68
CA GLU A 27 17.33 20.84 -26.64
C GLU A 27 16.28 19.89 -27.19
N ASN A 28 15.77 20.18 -28.39
CA ASN A 28 14.81 19.32 -29.08
C ASN A 28 15.46 17.98 -29.44
N ASN A 29 16.70 18.00 -29.95
CA ASN A 29 17.49 16.79 -30.22
C ASN A 29 17.76 15.98 -28.94
N ARG A 30 18.02 16.64 -27.81
CA ARG A 30 18.20 15.97 -26.51
C ARG A 30 16.91 15.30 -26.03
N LYS A 31 15.76 15.97 -26.15
CA LYS A 31 14.44 15.42 -25.81
C LYS A 31 14.12 14.19 -26.67
N GLU A 32 14.31 14.28 -27.98
CA GLU A 32 14.11 13.16 -28.92
C GLU A 32 15.03 11.98 -28.63
N HIS A 33 16.29 12.25 -28.28
CA HIS A 33 17.23 11.21 -27.89
C HIS A 33 16.81 10.49 -26.61
N LEU A 34 16.31 11.24 -25.62
CA LEU A 34 15.85 10.69 -24.34
C LEU A 34 14.57 9.87 -24.50
N LEU A 35 13.62 10.35 -25.31
CA LEU A 35 12.41 9.61 -25.68
C LEU A 35 12.77 8.30 -26.39
N ARG A 36 13.69 8.35 -27.37
CA ARG A 36 14.15 7.16 -28.09
C ARG A 36 14.84 6.17 -27.16
N THR A 37 15.64 6.66 -26.21
CA THR A 37 16.32 5.82 -25.21
C THR A 37 15.31 5.12 -24.29
N VAL A 38 14.26 5.81 -23.83
CA VAL A 38 13.20 5.20 -23.01
C VAL A 38 12.42 4.16 -23.82
N MET A 39 12.11 4.45 -25.09
CA MET A 39 11.39 3.51 -25.97
C MET A 39 12.21 2.26 -26.32
N HIS A 40 13.54 2.38 -26.40
CA HIS A 40 14.44 1.25 -26.73
C HIS A 40 15.02 0.55 -25.49
N GLY A 41 14.98 1.18 -24.32
CA GLY A 41 15.51 0.67 -23.05
C GLY A 41 14.65 -0.38 -22.34
N ALA A 42 13.48 -0.73 -22.89
CA ALA A 42 12.64 -1.81 -22.35
C ALA A 42 13.12 -3.23 -22.72
N ALA A 43 14.19 -3.37 -23.50
CA ALA A 43 14.77 -4.67 -23.82
C ALA A 43 16.29 -4.59 -23.85
N SER A 44 16.94 -4.98 -22.75
CA SER A 44 18.19 -5.77 -22.69
C SER A 44 18.92 -5.55 -21.37
N THR A 45 18.61 -6.37 -20.37
CA THR A 45 19.64 -6.83 -19.42
C THR A 45 19.94 -8.29 -19.74
N THR A 46 20.42 -8.54 -20.95
CA THR A 46 21.09 -9.79 -21.29
C THR A 46 22.44 -9.76 -20.58
N GLN A 47 22.50 -10.40 -19.42
CA GLN A 47 23.76 -10.73 -18.76
C GLN A 47 24.68 -11.45 -19.74
N SER A 48 25.84 -10.85 -20.01
CA SER A 48 26.99 -11.51 -20.60
C SER A 48 27.37 -12.73 -19.75
N ALA A 49 27.24 -13.91 -20.32
CA ALA A 49 27.93 -15.10 -19.84
C ALA A 49 28.41 -15.92 -21.05
N SER A 50 29.73 -16.06 -21.17
CA SER A 50 30.40 -17.06 -22.01
C SER A 50 31.87 -17.14 -21.58
N PRO A 51 32.60 -18.23 -21.90
CA PRO A 51 32.19 -19.64 -21.99
C PRO A 51 33.21 -20.58 -21.29
N ALA A 52 32.87 -21.84 -20.96
CA ALA A 52 33.87 -22.92 -20.86
C ALA A 52 33.26 -24.34 -20.84
N ARG A 53 33.93 -25.24 -21.55
CA ARG A 53 33.56 -26.61 -21.89
C ARG A 53 33.91 -27.65 -20.80
N ARG A 54 33.04 -28.67 -20.72
CA ARG A 54 33.28 -30.13 -20.52
C ARG A 54 34.14 -30.60 -19.32
N ARG A 55 33.55 -31.45 -18.47
CA ARG A 55 33.76 -32.92 -18.44
C ARG A 55 32.88 -33.63 -17.40
N LEU A 56 32.41 -34.81 -17.80
CA LEU A 56 31.75 -35.85 -17.01
C LEU A 56 32.64 -36.33 -15.85
N LEU A 57 32.07 -36.58 -14.67
CA LEU A 57 32.43 -37.72 -13.83
C LEU A 57 31.40 -37.93 -12.69
N ASN A 58 30.89 -39.16 -12.65
CA ASN A 58 29.97 -39.73 -11.68
C ASN A 58 30.57 -39.72 -10.26
N TRP A 59 29.85 -39.22 -9.26
CA TRP A 59 29.97 -39.70 -7.87
C TRP A 59 28.60 -39.72 -7.18
N VAL A 60 28.43 -40.77 -6.38
CA VAL A 60 27.23 -41.28 -5.75
C VAL A 60 27.05 -40.71 -4.33
N ALA A 61 25.79 -40.55 -3.94
CA ALA A 61 25.22 -40.49 -2.58
C ALA A 61 25.57 -39.31 -1.65
N ALA A 62 24.54 -38.57 -1.24
CA ALA A 62 23.94 -38.68 0.09
C ALA A 62 22.75 -37.71 0.20
N GLY A 63 21.68 -38.18 0.85
CA GLY A 63 20.39 -37.51 0.87
C GLY A 63 20.37 -36.23 1.68
N ALA A 64 19.67 -35.24 1.13
CA ALA A 64 18.78 -34.36 1.87
C ALA A 64 17.68 -33.97 0.87
N VAL A 65 16.50 -34.57 1.01
CA VAL A 65 15.31 -34.10 0.29
C VAL A 65 14.89 -32.80 0.96
N ALA A 66 15.56 -31.70 0.61
CA ALA A 66 15.00 -30.38 0.79
C ALA A 66 13.83 -30.29 -0.20
N ALA A 67 12.62 -30.57 0.30
CA ALA A 67 11.39 -30.32 -0.44
C ALA A 67 11.30 -28.81 -0.67
N THR A 68 11.88 -28.36 -1.78
CA THR A 68 11.64 -27.04 -2.35
C THR A 68 10.20 -27.04 -2.84
N ALA A 69 9.27 -26.74 -1.92
CA ALA A 69 7.92 -26.38 -2.29
C ALA A 69 8.01 -25.15 -3.19
N ALA A 70 7.82 -25.35 -4.49
CA ALA A 70 7.72 -24.27 -5.45
C ALA A 70 6.55 -23.37 -5.02
N VAL A 71 6.86 -22.14 -4.63
CA VAL A 71 5.88 -21.17 -4.15
C VAL A 71 5.27 -20.46 -5.35
N VAL A 72 3.98 -20.67 -5.56
CA VAL A 72 3.18 -19.84 -6.46
C VAL A 72 2.74 -18.61 -5.68
N VAL A 73 3.36 -17.45 -5.95
CA VAL A 73 2.75 -16.16 -5.64
C VAL A 73 1.71 -15.93 -6.73
N VAL A 74 0.44 -16.15 -6.39
CA VAL A 74 -0.65 -15.83 -7.32
C VAL A 74 -0.82 -14.32 -7.31
N VAL A 75 -0.25 -13.68 -8.31
CA VAL A 75 -0.44 -12.25 -8.57
C VAL A 75 -1.68 -12.13 -9.45
N VAL A 76 -2.83 -11.83 -8.85
CA VAL A 76 -4.05 -11.54 -9.62
C VAL A 76 -4.07 -10.04 -9.92
N SER A 77 -3.97 -9.68 -11.20
CA SER A 77 -4.06 -8.31 -11.67
C SER A 77 -5.49 -7.79 -11.46
N GLN A 78 -5.68 -6.84 -10.53
CA GLN A 78 -6.91 -6.07 -10.46
C GLN A 78 -6.57 -4.57 -10.43
N THR A 79 -7.23 -3.83 -11.32
CA THR A 79 -7.11 -2.39 -11.46
C THR A 79 -8.01 -1.71 -10.44
N SER A 80 -7.48 -1.39 -9.26
CA SER A 80 -8.22 -0.61 -8.25
C SER A 80 -8.18 0.87 -8.62
N GLN A 81 -9.29 1.40 -9.17
CA GLN A 81 -9.50 2.84 -9.29
C GLN A 81 -9.92 3.39 -7.92
N SER A 82 -8.97 3.95 -7.18
CA SER A 82 -9.23 4.55 -5.87
C SER A 82 -9.85 5.95 -6.03
N VAL A 83 -11.14 6.09 -5.74
CA VAL A 83 -11.77 7.39 -5.46
C VAL A 83 -11.51 7.70 -3.99
N SER A 84 -10.57 8.60 -3.71
CA SER A 84 -10.19 8.99 -2.35
C SER A 84 -10.88 10.29 -1.91
N GLY A 85 -11.65 10.23 -0.82
CA GLY A 85 -12.10 11.40 -0.09
C GLY A 85 -11.09 11.73 1.02
N SER A 86 -10.53 12.95 1.02
CA SER A 86 -9.59 13.41 2.06
C SER A 86 -10.06 14.74 2.65
N SER A 87 -9.92 14.87 3.98
CA SER A 87 -10.14 16.13 4.71
C SER A 87 -8.84 16.92 4.92
N GLY A 88 -7.74 16.50 4.30
CA GLY A 88 -6.38 16.97 4.56
C GLY A 88 -5.46 15.84 5.06
N PRO A 89 -4.14 16.04 5.02
CA PRO A 89 -3.18 15.07 5.55
C PRO A 89 -3.34 14.94 7.07
N LEU A 90 -2.91 13.80 7.64
CA LEU A 90 -2.83 13.66 9.09
C LEU A 90 -1.84 14.69 9.64
N SER A 91 -2.12 15.24 10.82
CA SER A 91 -1.24 16.25 11.41
C SER A 91 0.12 15.65 11.79
N SER A 92 1.18 16.44 11.58
CA SER A 92 2.57 16.00 11.81
C SER A 92 2.83 15.65 13.29
N ALA A 93 2.19 16.36 14.22
CA ALA A 93 2.30 16.09 15.65
C ALA A 93 1.71 14.71 16.02
N GLU A 94 0.57 14.35 15.41
CA GLU A 94 -0.07 13.06 15.69
C GLU A 94 0.69 11.92 15.01
N LEU A 95 1.22 12.13 13.78
CA LEU A 95 2.11 11.18 13.11
C LEU A 95 3.43 10.95 13.87
N ALA A 96 3.96 11.97 14.55
CA ALA A 96 5.16 11.83 15.37
C ALA A 96 4.96 10.88 16.57
N SER A 97 3.72 10.67 17.01
CA SER A 97 3.38 9.72 18.07
C SER A 97 3.25 8.27 17.61
N TRP A 98 3.38 8.00 16.30
CA TRP A 98 3.15 6.69 15.70
C TRP A 98 4.00 5.58 16.32
N THR A 99 3.42 4.39 16.38
CA THR A 99 4.06 3.16 16.87
C THR A 99 3.87 2.01 15.89
N GLY A 100 4.88 1.13 15.82
CA GLY A 100 4.88 -0.03 14.92
C GLY A 100 3.91 -1.15 15.28
N THR A 101 3.42 -1.17 16.52
CA THR A 101 2.53 -2.21 17.04
C THR A 101 1.12 -1.64 17.21
N PRO A 102 0.08 -2.24 16.60
CA PRO A 102 -1.29 -1.78 16.77
C PRO A 102 -1.78 -2.07 18.19
N SER A 103 -2.40 -1.08 18.83
CA SER A 103 -3.22 -1.32 20.01
C SER A 103 -4.67 -1.52 19.57
N GLN A 104 -5.24 -2.69 19.85
CA GLN A 104 -6.63 -3.00 19.54
C GLN A 104 -7.55 -2.08 20.35
N LEU A 105 -8.52 -1.46 19.69
CA LEU A 105 -9.56 -0.70 20.36
C LEU A 105 -10.81 -1.57 20.53
N ALA A 106 -11.48 -1.43 21.67
CA ALA A 106 -12.84 -1.93 21.80
C ALA A 106 -13.76 -1.08 20.90
N ALA A 107 -14.68 -1.71 20.17
CA ALA A 107 -15.66 -0.98 19.36
C ALA A 107 -16.52 0.01 20.17
N THR A 108 -16.61 -0.18 21.49
CA THR A 108 -17.32 0.71 22.41
C THR A 108 -16.46 1.86 22.95
N SER A 109 -15.20 1.99 22.54
CA SER A 109 -14.32 3.04 23.06
C SER A 109 -14.72 4.43 22.48
N PRO A 110 -14.44 5.53 23.21
CA PRO A 110 -14.67 6.87 22.69
C PRO A 110 -13.88 7.15 21.40
N GLU A 111 -12.64 6.67 21.31
CA GLU A 111 -11.76 6.82 20.14
C GLU A 111 -12.34 6.08 18.93
N ALA A 112 -12.81 4.85 19.14
CA ALA A 112 -13.54 4.08 18.14
C ALA A 112 -14.72 4.90 17.60
N THR A 113 -15.58 5.38 18.49
CA THR A 113 -16.79 6.13 18.15
C THR A 113 -16.47 7.40 17.35
N VAL A 114 -15.39 8.11 17.69
CA VAL A 114 -14.96 9.31 16.96
C VAL A 114 -14.49 8.95 15.55
N ALA A 115 -13.64 7.92 15.42
CA ALA A 115 -13.09 7.50 14.14
C ALA A 115 -14.17 6.96 13.19
N GLU A 116 -15.08 6.16 13.73
CA GLU A 116 -16.24 5.61 13.03
C GLU A 116 -17.15 6.72 12.47
N LYS A 117 -17.49 7.71 13.30
CA LYS A 117 -18.30 8.87 12.88
C LYS A 117 -17.60 9.72 11.83
N TRP A 118 -16.30 9.95 11.99
CA TRP A 118 -15.52 10.70 11.02
C TRP A 118 -15.50 9.98 9.66
N CYS A 119 -15.25 8.66 9.66
CA CYS A 119 -15.17 7.87 8.44
C CYS A 119 -16.50 7.86 7.68
N VAL A 120 -17.63 7.61 8.36
CA VAL A 120 -18.96 7.67 7.74
C VAL A 120 -19.27 9.07 7.19
N LYS A 121 -18.91 10.12 7.92
CA LYS A 121 -19.08 11.50 7.46
C LYS A 121 -18.24 11.79 6.21
N ALA A 122 -16.99 11.32 6.17
CA ALA A 122 -16.07 11.54 5.06
C ALA A 122 -16.50 10.80 3.79
N LEU A 123 -17.14 9.64 3.93
CA LEU A 123 -17.65 8.83 2.81
C LEU A 123 -19.03 9.31 2.30
N GLY A 124 -19.69 10.21 3.03
CA GLY A 124 -20.88 10.91 2.56
C GLY A 124 -22.09 10.01 2.28
N SER A 125 -22.73 10.21 1.12
CA SER A 125 -24.00 9.57 0.75
C SER A 125 -23.92 8.04 0.66
N ASP A 126 -22.74 7.47 0.46
CA ASP A 126 -22.58 6.03 0.30
C ASP A 126 -22.89 5.27 1.59
N TYR A 127 -22.77 5.94 2.74
CA TYR A 127 -22.99 5.36 4.07
C TYR A 127 -24.13 6.04 4.83
N SER A 128 -24.65 7.18 4.34
CA SER A 128 -25.74 7.90 5.00
C SER A 128 -27.02 7.06 5.10
N GLY A 129 -27.54 6.90 6.31
CA GLY A 129 -28.79 6.19 6.58
C GLY A 129 -28.72 4.66 6.44
N LYS A 130 -27.54 4.08 6.22
CA LYS A 130 -27.35 2.63 6.11
C LYS A 130 -26.81 2.05 7.42
N PRO A 131 -27.17 0.81 7.77
CA PRO A 131 -26.45 0.05 8.78
C PRO A 131 -24.98 -0.08 8.36
N VAL A 132 -24.09 0.20 9.30
CA VAL A 132 -22.63 0.10 9.11
C VAL A 132 -22.04 -0.85 10.14
N SER A 133 -21.01 -1.58 9.72
CA SER A 133 -20.22 -2.43 10.61
C SER A 133 -18.75 -2.04 10.55
N TYR A 134 -18.05 -2.28 11.64
CA TYR A 134 -16.67 -1.86 11.86
C TYR A 134 -15.77 -3.06 12.12
N SER A 135 -14.57 -3.06 11.52
CA SER A 135 -13.52 -4.04 11.77
C SER A 135 -12.14 -3.41 11.64
N ASN A 136 -11.09 -4.18 11.95
CA ASN A 136 -9.69 -3.78 11.90
C ASN A 136 -9.44 -2.46 12.63
N LEU A 137 -10.08 -2.31 13.79
CA LEU A 137 -10.00 -1.11 14.60
C LEU A 137 -8.73 -1.14 15.46
N ASP A 138 -7.78 -0.25 15.17
CA ASP A 138 -6.55 -0.10 15.97
C ASP A 138 -6.13 1.36 16.12
N VAL A 139 -5.34 1.61 17.16
CA VAL A 139 -4.65 2.89 17.39
C VAL A 139 -3.14 2.69 17.35
N ARG A 140 -2.44 3.62 16.72
CA ARG A 140 -0.97 3.71 16.72
C ARG A 140 -0.55 5.14 17.02
N GLY A 141 -0.06 5.35 18.23
CA GLY A 141 0.10 6.70 18.76
C GLY A 141 -1.27 7.32 18.97
N SER A 142 -1.56 8.39 18.24
CA SER A 142 -2.81 9.16 18.35
C SER A 142 -3.72 9.06 17.12
N ILE A 143 -3.36 8.20 16.16
CA ILE A 143 -4.13 8.00 14.92
C ILE A 143 -4.86 6.66 15.01
N THR A 144 -6.15 6.70 14.67
CA THR A 144 -7.04 5.54 14.63
C THR A 144 -7.21 5.05 13.20
N SER A 145 -7.12 3.74 13.02
CA SER A 145 -7.36 2.98 11.80
C SER A 145 -8.67 2.19 11.96
N VAL A 146 -9.51 2.19 10.93
CA VAL A 146 -10.77 1.43 10.92
C VAL A 146 -11.15 1.01 9.51
N VAL A 147 -11.73 -0.18 9.38
CA VAL A 147 -12.46 -0.62 8.18
C VAL A 147 -13.95 -0.49 8.46
N VAL A 148 -14.65 0.21 7.57
CA VAL A 148 -16.10 0.42 7.64
C VAL A 148 -16.76 -0.28 6.46
N THR A 149 -17.83 -1.01 6.72
CA THR A 149 -18.64 -1.66 5.70
C THR A 149 -20.07 -1.13 5.75
N GLY A 150 -20.58 -0.66 4.60
CA GLY A 150 -21.92 -0.12 4.44
C GLY A 150 -22.55 -0.67 3.16
N GLY A 151 -23.47 -1.63 3.29
CA GLY A 151 -23.99 -2.36 2.13
C GLY A 151 -22.89 -3.15 1.43
N THR A 152 -22.63 -2.85 0.16
CA THR A 152 -21.56 -3.46 -0.64
C THR A 152 -20.26 -2.66 -0.64
N THR A 153 -20.26 -1.46 -0.06
CA THR A 153 -19.08 -0.59 -0.02
C THR A 153 -18.27 -0.89 1.23
N ILE A 154 -16.97 -1.05 1.06
CA ILE A 154 -16.01 -1.24 2.14
C ILE A 154 -14.96 -0.15 2.01
N SER A 155 -14.62 0.50 3.12
CA SER A 155 -13.66 1.59 3.12
C SER A 155 -12.71 1.46 4.29
N TYR A 156 -11.44 1.73 4.03
CA TYR A 156 -10.40 1.92 5.02
C TYR A 156 -10.28 3.40 5.36
N CYS A 157 -10.16 3.71 6.64
CA CYS A 157 -10.07 5.05 7.16
C CYS A 157 -8.91 5.18 8.15
N LEU A 158 -8.17 6.28 8.03
CA LEU A 158 -7.23 6.75 9.04
C LEU A 158 -7.65 8.14 9.47
N THR A 159 -7.69 8.38 10.77
CA THR A 159 -8.06 9.69 11.30
C THR A 159 -7.32 10.01 12.59
N ASP A 160 -6.98 11.29 12.74
CA ASP A 160 -6.48 11.83 13.99
C ASP A 160 -7.59 12.49 14.82
N LYS A 161 -7.28 12.82 16.07
CA LYS A 161 -8.23 13.47 16.98
C LYS A 161 -8.67 14.88 16.55
N THR A 162 -7.96 15.48 15.59
CA THR A 162 -8.27 16.83 15.08
C THR A 162 -9.31 16.79 13.95
N GLY A 163 -9.74 15.60 13.54
CA GLY A 163 -10.70 15.40 12.46
C GLY A 163 -10.06 15.48 11.08
N GLN A 164 -8.74 15.30 10.98
CA GLN A 164 -8.04 15.08 9.72
C GLN A 164 -7.90 13.59 9.42
N GLY A 165 -7.70 13.24 8.16
CA GLY A 165 -7.64 11.85 7.76
C GLY A 165 -7.81 11.56 6.28
N MET A 166 -7.77 10.27 5.97
CA MET A 166 -7.96 9.71 4.64
C MET A 166 -9.07 8.67 4.65
N THR A 167 -9.69 8.50 3.49
CA THR A 167 -10.56 7.35 3.18
C THR A 167 -10.09 6.70 1.89
N ALA A 168 -10.14 5.38 1.84
CA ALA A 168 -9.84 4.59 0.64
C ALA A 168 -10.89 3.50 0.50
N VAL A 169 -11.52 3.41 -0.67
CA VAL A 169 -12.37 2.25 -0.99
C VAL A 169 -11.48 1.03 -1.15
N ILE A 170 -11.90 -0.10 -0.58
CA ILE A 170 -11.16 -1.37 -0.60
C ILE A 170 -12.07 -2.49 -1.09
N ASP A 171 -11.47 -3.56 -1.62
CA ASP A 171 -12.22 -4.72 -2.06
C ASP A 171 -12.75 -5.55 -0.88
N PRO A 172 -13.79 -6.38 -1.08
CA PRO A 172 -14.13 -7.46 -0.15
C PRO A 172 -12.95 -8.40 0.11
N VAL A 173 -12.97 -9.06 1.27
CA VAL A 173 -11.96 -10.06 1.60
C VAL A 173 -11.98 -11.18 0.56
N LYS A 174 -10.82 -11.45 -0.03
CA LYS A 174 -10.59 -12.48 -1.05
C LYS A 174 -10.12 -13.75 -0.40
N LYS A 175 -10.52 -14.89 -0.96
CA LYS A 175 -9.98 -16.19 -0.55
C LYS A 175 -8.59 -16.35 -1.14
N VAL A 176 -7.58 -16.27 -0.29
CA VAL A 176 -6.17 -16.48 -0.65
C VAL A 176 -5.68 -17.86 -0.18
N PRO A 177 -4.56 -18.38 -0.71
CA PRO A 177 -3.93 -19.57 -0.17
C PRO A 177 -3.70 -19.45 1.34
N SER A 178 -3.86 -20.56 2.08
CA SER A 178 -3.92 -20.53 3.55
C SER A 178 -2.69 -19.88 4.21
N ASN A 179 -1.52 -19.95 3.56
CA ASN A 179 -0.24 -19.44 4.05
C ASN A 179 0.25 -18.18 3.30
N ALA A 180 -0.67 -17.40 2.71
CA ALA A 180 -0.37 -16.24 1.89
C ALA A 180 -1.16 -14.98 2.31
N ILE A 181 -0.80 -13.86 1.69
CA ILE A 181 -1.55 -12.60 1.73
C ILE A 181 -1.78 -12.12 0.30
N GLU A 182 -2.78 -11.26 0.11
CA GLU A 182 -3.01 -10.52 -1.13
C GLU A 182 -3.35 -9.08 -0.78
N VAL A 183 -2.67 -8.11 -1.40
CA VAL A 183 -2.97 -6.68 -1.24
C VAL A 183 -4.11 -6.32 -2.18
N ASP A 184 -5.16 -5.70 -1.64
CA ASP A 184 -6.27 -5.16 -2.44
C ASP A 184 -6.24 -3.63 -2.57
N SER A 185 -5.62 -2.94 -1.61
CA SER A 185 -5.49 -1.48 -1.62
C SER A 185 -4.21 -1.03 -0.93
N ALA A 186 -3.54 -0.06 -1.54
CA ALA A 186 -2.33 0.53 -1.02
C ALA A 186 -2.21 1.97 -1.51
N GLY A 187 -1.50 2.81 -0.77
CA GLY A 187 -1.31 4.18 -1.18
C GLY A 187 -0.44 4.99 -0.24
N GLY A 188 0.01 6.12 -0.76
CA GLY A 188 0.70 7.16 -0.02
C GLY A 188 -0.17 8.40 0.10
N HIS A 189 -0.09 9.10 1.23
CA HIS A 189 -0.79 10.36 1.46
C HIS A 189 0.14 11.35 2.16
N GLY A 190 0.00 12.62 1.80
CA GLY A 190 0.80 13.71 2.37
C GLY A 190 2.26 13.71 1.88
N GLU A 191 3.06 14.57 2.48
CA GLU A 191 4.49 14.72 2.19
C GLU A 191 5.24 15.20 3.44
N GLY A 192 6.56 14.99 3.48
CA GLY A 192 7.42 15.41 4.57
C GLY A 192 6.93 14.88 5.92
N SER A 193 6.80 15.76 6.91
CA SER A 193 6.35 15.36 8.26
C SER A 193 4.88 14.95 8.36
N THR A 194 4.11 15.09 7.28
CA THR A 194 2.70 14.69 7.20
C THR A 194 2.48 13.44 6.33
N GLY A 195 3.56 12.89 5.77
CA GLY A 195 3.49 11.77 4.84
C GLY A 195 3.33 10.42 5.54
N PHE A 196 2.53 9.53 4.94
CA PHE A 196 2.36 8.15 5.39
C PHE A 196 1.94 7.23 4.24
N ASN A 197 2.30 5.95 4.38
CA ASN A 197 1.85 4.86 3.52
C ASN A 197 0.78 4.03 4.24
N TYR A 198 -0.08 3.36 3.48
CA TYR A 198 -0.97 2.32 3.98
C TYR A 198 -0.99 1.10 3.06
N LEU A 199 -1.33 -0.04 3.65
CA LEU A 199 -1.50 -1.32 2.99
C LEU A 199 -2.70 -2.05 3.60
N VAL A 200 -3.59 -2.53 2.75
CA VAL A 200 -4.78 -3.27 3.14
C VAL A 200 -4.92 -4.48 2.22
N GLY A 201 -5.35 -5.60 2.79
CA GLY A 201 -5.49 -6.81 2.00
C GLY A 201 -6.10 -7.98 2.75
N SER A 202 -6.16 -9.11 2.06
CA SER A 202 -6.68 -10.38 2.56
C SER A 202 -5.56 -11.28 3.07
N VAL A 203 -5.86 -12.10 4.07
CA VAL A 203 -4.90 -13.00 4.71
C VAL A 203 -5.41 -14.43 4.75
N GLY A 204 -4.53 -15.39 4.50
CA GLY A 204 -4.84 -16.81 4.51
C GLY A 204 -5.07 -17.36 5.91
N SER A 205 -5.87 -18.43 6.00
CA SER A 205 -6.32 -19.02 7.26
C SER A 205 -5.22 -19.53 8.19
N ASP A 206 -4.02 -19.81 7.68
CA ASP A 206 -2.88 -20.30 8.46
C ASP A 206 -1.94 -19.17 8.90
N VAL A 207 -2.13 -17.94 8.43
CA VAL A 207 -1.33 -16.79 8.84
C VAL A 207 -1.85 -16.29 10.20
N LYS A 208 -0.92 -16.13 11.14
CA LYS A 208 -1.16 -15.61 12.49
C LYS A 208 -0.79 -14.12 12.60
N ALA A 209 0.28 -13.70 11.92
CA ALA A 209 0.75 -12.32 11.93
C ALA A 209 1.39 -11.95 10.59
N VAL A 210 1.28 -10.67 10.25
CA VAL A 210 1.96 -10.03 9.12
C VAL A 210 2.79 -8.89 9.68
N THR A 211 4.09 -8.90 9.41
CA THR A 211 5.02 -7.84 9.85
C THR A 211 5.75 -7.29 8.64
N LEU A 212 5.64 -5.99 8.42
CA LEU A 212 6.38 -5.28 7.38
C LEU A 212 7.64 -4.66 8.00
N HIS A 213 8.71 -4.66 7.22
CA HIS A 213 9.92 -3.91 7.51
C HIS A 213 10.14 -2.94 6.35
N ASP A 214 9.95 -1.64 6.58
CA ASP A 214 10.04 -0.62 5.55
C ASP A 214 10.55 0.71 6.14
N GLY A 215 11.40 1.44 5.41
CA GLY A 215 11.93 2.73 5.86
C GLY A 215 12.60 2.68 7.25
N GLY A 216 13.29 1.58 7.57
CA GLY A 216 13.92 1.36 8.88
C GLY A 216 12.95 1.09 10.04
N ARG A 217 11.66 0.91 9.76
CA ARG A 217 10.60 0.63 10.75
C ARG A 217 10.21 -0.84 10.71
N THR A 218 9.68 -1.32 11.83
CA THR A 218 8.95 -2.59 11.92
C THR A 218 7.49 -2.25 12.16
N ILE A 219 6.61 -2.78 11.31
CA ILE A 219 5.18 -2.49 11.28
C ILE A 219 4.43 -3.82 11.41
N GLU A 220 3.81 -4.06 12.55
CA GLU A 220 2.90 -5.19 12.71
C GLU A 220 1.55 -4.82 12.11
N ALA A 221 0.96 -5.66 11.27
CA ALA A 221 -0.39 -5.42 10.76
C ALA A 221 -1.46 -5.78 11.80
N ASN A 222 -2.59 -5.09 11.76
CA ASN A 222 -3.79 -5.49 12.47
C ASN A 222 -4.54 -6.54 11.62
N ILE A 223 -4.78 -7.74 12.16
CA ILE A 223 -5.49 -8.82 11.48
C ILE A 223 -6.83 -9.07 12.17
N GLN A 224 -7.92 -8.96 11.41
CA GLN A 224 -9.26 -9.30 11.86
C GLN A 224 -10.09 -9.78 10.67
N ASN A 225 -10.90 -10.83 10.84
CA ASN A 225 -11.84 -11.34 9.82
C ASN A 225 -11.18 -11.56 8.45
N ASP A 226 -10.03 -12.25 8.44
CA ASP A 226 -9.25 -12.53 7.23
C ASP A 226 -8.80 -11.29 6.43
N ARG A 227 -8.84 -10.10 7.05
CA ARG A 227 -8.28 -8.85 6.55
C ARG A 227 -7.08 -8.42 7.39
N PHE A 228 -6.03 -7.94 6.74
CA PHE A 228 -4.94 -7.23 7.39
C PHE A 228 -4.94 -5.74 7.00
N THR A 229 -4.58 -4.88 7.95
CA THR A 229 -4.33 -3.45 7.73
C THR A 229 -2.99 -3.05 8.33
N ALA A 230 -2.22 -2.24 7.62
CA ALA A 230 -0.96 -1.67 8.08
C ALA A 230 -0.80 -0.26 7.54
N TRP A 231 -0.17 0.62 8.32
CA TRP A 231 0.18 1.96 7.88
C TRP A 231 1.38 2.49 8.65
N TRP A 232 2.17 3.35 8.02
CA TRP A 232 3.39 3.88 8.61
C TRP A 232 3.75 5.27 8.07
N PRO A 233 4.33 6.16 8.89
CA PRO A 233 4.85 7.44 8.43
C PRO A 233 6.00 7.26 7.43
N SER A 234 6.02 8.09 6.40
CA SER A 234 7.12 8.22 5.44
C SER A 234 7.21 9.67 4.97
N ALA A 235 8.42 10.22 4.91
CA ALA A 235 8.61 11.56 4.35
C ALA A 235 8.26 11.64 2.87
N GLU A 236 8.49 10.53 2.15
CA GLU A 236 8.15 10.37 0.74
C GLU A 236 7.29 9.12 0.60
N PRO A 237 5.97 9.24 0.82
CA PRO A 237 5.08 8.10 0.75
C PRO A 237 4.85 7.71 -0.71
N THR A 238 5.18 6.46 -1.05
CA THR A 238 5.06 5.90 -2.40
C THR A 238 3.83 5.01 -2.56
N GLY A 239 3.20 4.63 -1.44
CA GLY A 239 2.18 3.58 -1.40
C GLY A 239 2.71 2.17 -1.57
N SER A 240 4.03 1.99 -1.61
CA SER A 240 4.68 0.69 -1.74
C SER A 240 5.42 0.32 -0.45
N ALA A 241 5.57 -0.98 -0.22
CA ALA A 241 6.47 -1.53 0.80
C ALA A 241 7.77 -1.97 0.12
N SER A 242 8.84 -1.19 0.24
CA SER A 242 10.11 -1.44 -0.45
C SER A 242 11.02 -2.47 0.26
N GLY A 243 10.78 -2.71 1.55
CA GLY A 243 11.58 -3.64 2.33
C GLY A 243 11.08 -5.08 2.29
N LYS A 244 10.74 -5.66 3.44
CA LYS A 244 10.37 -7.09 3.57
C LYS A 244 9.02 -7.26 4.25
N VAL A 245 8.30 -8.31 3.88
CA VAL A 245 7.10 -8.76 4.60
C VAL A 245 7.36 -10.14 5.17
N VAL A 246 7.13 -10.29 6.47
CA VAL A 246 7.26 -11.53 7.22
C VAL A 246 5.86 -12.00 7.61
N LEU A 247 5.50 -13.19 7.15
CA LEU A 247 4.31 -13.91 7.57
C LEU A 247 4.70 -14.89 8.67
N THR A 248 4.07 -14.78 9.84
CA THR A 248 4.16 -15.81 10.87
C THR A 248 2.94 -16.70 10.78
N LEU A 249 3.13 -18.00 10.58
CA LEU A 249 2.04 -18.96 10.48
C LEU A 249 1.62 -19.47 11.86
N LYS A 250 0.40 -20.01 11.96
CA LYS A 250 -0.16 -20.63 13.17
C LYS A 250 0.65 -21.84 13.65
N SER A 251 1.36 -22.51 12.73
CA SER A 251 2.33 -23.57 13.04
C SER A 251 3.58 -23.08 13.77
N GLY A 252 3.82 -21.76 13.80
CA GLY A 252 5.04 -21.14 14.32
C GLY A 252 6.14 -20.91 13.27
N SER A 253 6.03 -21.49 12.06
CA SER A 253 6.98 -21.21 10.98
C SER A 253 6.78 -19.82 10.39
N THR A 254 7.85 -19.20 9.89
CA THR A 254 7.80 -17.91 9.20
C THR A 254 8.07 -18.02 7.71
N ARG A 255 7.55 -17.07 6.93
CA ARG A 255 7.85 -16.88 5.51
C ARG A 255 8.19 -15.42 5.27
N THR A 256 9.24 -15.16 4.50
CA THR A 256 9.65 -13.80 4.17
C THR A 256 9.58 -13.60 2.67
N VAL A 257 8.95 -12.51 2.25
CA VAL A 257 8.89 -12.07 0.85
C VAL A 257 9.41 -10.64 0.73
N SER A 258 9.83 -10.25 -0.48
CA SER A 258 10.12 -8.85 -0.76
C SER A 258 8.83 -8.04 -0.72
N GLY A 259 8.86 -6.83 -0.16
CA GLY A 259 7.69 -5.98 -0.13
C GLY A 259 7.17 -5.67 -1.53
N ASP A 260 8.04 -5.40 -2.50
CA ASP A 260 7.64 -5.16 -3.90
C ASP A 260 6.89 -6.35 -4.54
N SER A 261 7.10 -7.56 -4.02
CA SER A 261 6.51 -8.78 -4.60
C SER A 261 5.04 -9.02 -4.21
N ILE A 262 4.51 -8.26 -3.25
CA ILE A 262 3.13 -8.40 -2.77
C ILE A 262 2.14 -7.56 -3.57
N PHE A 263 2.63 -6.68 -4.44
CA PHE A 263 1.80 -5.83 -5.30
C PHE A 263 1.57 -6.50 -6.66
N PRO A 264 0.42 -6.26 -7.29
CA PRO A 264 0.19 -6.65 -8.68
C PRO A 264 1.29 -6.10 -9.58
N LYS A 265 1.88 -6.97 -10.41
CA LYS A 265 2.71 -6.51 -11.52
C LYS A 265 1.78 -5.95 -12.59
N GLY A 266 1.99 -4.68 -12.94
CA GLY A 266 1.29 -4.01 -14.04
C GLY A 266 1.59 -4.64 -15.40
#